data_AF-A0A2G5T5X4-F1
#
_entry.id   AF-A0A2G5T5X4-F1
#
_cell.length_a   1.000
_cell.length_b   1.000
_cell.length_c   1.000
_cell.angle_alpha   90.00
_cell.angle_beta   90.00
_cell.angle_gamma   90.00
#
_symmetry.space_group_name_H-M   'P 1'
#
loop_
_entity.id
_entity.type
_entity.pdbx_description
1 polymer ?
#
loop_
_entity_poly.entity_id
_entity_poly.type
_entity_poly.pdbx_seq_one_letter_code
_entity_poly.pdbx_strand_id
1 'polypeptide(L)'
;MYTLKGGLRIENTTLRSLSFLQLDGTLYFHCFPFGTRIVNNTELVDAESLENIYHVSNSSHECTMEILDNAKLDASRLCESQFYTSVQRIEVMDNEKDCGCPSGKITARNLSDFKNCIGLFDGLVLTNMSYNSNLKSLAKIANIRGNVEIAYTNFKDLSFLKSLSKIRGNTFEDLETVILDIHDNPKMKRLGLDSMSGSFLDTLEQDWAPTMNLENLHPDFCITYQEATSLSYVRFKNLEAKFCETEWKTEMKSCKFKSLRELESDCIIIYGNVLITSGDEEYVEKLEDTLYIFGSLTIQNTELEYIRFLKTLGWIYFLHETLPVIHITNNKDLKKVGLPSLVF
;
A
#
# COMPACT_ATOMS: atom_id res chain seq x y z
N MET A 1 -7.65 19.09 25.84
CA MET A 1 -7.11 19.20 24.46
C MET A 1 -6.09 20.33 24.48
N TYR A 2 -4.85 20.04 24.11
CA TYR A 2 -3.77 21.01 24.12
C TYR A 2 -3.28 21.24 22.68
N THR A 3 -2.80 22.45 22.40
CA THR A 3 -2.30 22.79 21.07
C THR A 3 -0.96 23.51 21.19
N LEU A 4 0.04 23.00 20.48
CA LEU A 4 1.33 23.65 20.28
C LEU A 4 1.44 24.07 18.81
N LYS A 5 1.91 25.29 18.55
CA LYS A 5 2.15 25.80 17.19
C LYS A 5 3.57 26.35 17.11
N GLY A 6 4.31 26.00 16.06
CA GLY A 6 5.72 26.38 15.87
C GLY A 6 6.64 25.17 15.97
N GLY A 7 7.84 25.32 16.54
CA GLY A 7 8.81 24.25 16.68
C GLY A 7 9.03 23.79 18.11
N LEU A 8 9.46 22.54 18.28
CA LEU A 8 9.98 22.01 19.53
C LEU A 8 11.47 21.77 19.37
N ARG A 9 12.30 22.48 20.13
CA ARG A 9 13.76 22.33 20.11
C ARG A 9 14.30 22.06 21.51
N ILE A 10 14.97 20.94 21.67
CA ILE A 10 15.66 20.52 22.89
C ILE A 10 17.08 20.15 22.47
N GLU A 11 17.98 21.11 22.56
CA GLU A 11 19.30 21.00 21.93
C GLU A 11 20.39 21.30 22.96
N ASN A 12 21.44 20.48 23.00
CA ASN A 12 22.61 20.69 23.88
C ASN A 12 22.22 20.79 25.37
N THR A 13 21.41 19.83 25.83
CA THR A 13 20.87 19.82 27.21
C THR A 13 21.35 18.61 28.00
N THR A 14 21.03 18.57 29.29
CA THR A 14 21.31 17.43 30.18
C THR A 14 20.03 16.94 30.88
N LEU A 15 18.88 17.11 30.21
CA LEU A 15 17.59 16.68 30.76
C LEU A 15 17.55 15.17 30.81
N ARG A 16 17.15 14.60 31.95
CA ARG A 16 16.97 13.14 32.05
C ARG A 16 15.66 12.64 31.46
N SER A 17 14.63 13.50 31.41
CA SER A 17 13.29 13.15 30.96
C SER A 17 12.62 14.34 30.25
N LEU A 18 11.73 14.04 29.32
CA LEU A 18 10.83 15.01 28.66
C LEU A 18 9.45 15.13 29.31
N SER A 19 9.26 14.58 30.52
CA SER A 19 7.98 14.60 31.27
C SER A 19 7.30 15.95 31.42
N PHE A 20 7.98 17.08 31.20
CA PHE A 20 7.34 18.40 31.13
C PHE A 20 6.39 18.55 29.91
N LEU A 21 6.48 17.67 28.91
CA LEU A 21 5.56 17.52 27.79
C LEU A 21 4.42 16.54 28.08
N GLN A 22 4.46 15.83 29.21
CA GLN A 22 3.38 14.93 29.62
C GLN A 22 2.14 15.76 29.96
N LEU A 23 1.03 15.47 29.29
CA LEU A 23 -0.23 16.16 29.47
C LEU A 23 -1.35 15.14 29.73
N ASP A 24 -2.35 15.52 30.52
CA ASP A 24 -3.55 14.69 30.80
C ASP A 24 -4.53 14.63 29.60
N GLY A 25 -3.99 14.65 28.37
CA GLY A 25 -4.74 14.56 27.13
C GLY A 25 -3.85 14.76 25.89
N THR A 26 -4.43 14.58 24.70
CA THR A 26 -3.70 14.68 23.44
C THR A 26 -3.18 16.10 23.17
N LEU A 27 -1.90 16.21 22.79
CA LEU A 27 -1.28 17.42 22.27
C LEU A 27 -1.34 17.43 20.75
N TYR A 28 -2.06 18.39 20.18
CA TYR A 28 -2.02 18.64 18.74
C TYR A 28 -0.86 19.58 18.43
N PHE A 29 0.13 19.11 17.69
CA PHE A 29 1.33 19.86 17.38
C PHE A 29 1.39 20.28 15.92
N HIS A 30 1.16 21.56 15.67
CA HIS A 30 1.39 22.19 14.37
C HIS A 30 2.86 22.62 14.29
N CYS A 31 3.70 21.71 13.80
CA CYS A 31 5.16 21.78 13.83
C CYS A 31 5.79 22.79 12.84
N PHE A 32 5.03 23.30 11.89
CA PHE A 32 5.56 24.17 10.83
C PHE A 32 5.94 25.56 11.39
N PRO A 33 7.06 26.19 10.96
CA PRO A 33 8.05 25.72 9.98
C PRO A 33 9.25 24.96 10.58
N PHE A 34 9.25 24.67 11.86
CA PHE A 34 10.48 24.38 12.60
C PHE A 34 10.67 22.91 12.98
N GLY A 35 9.62 22.08 12.89
CA GLY A 35 9.67 20.65 13.21
C GLY A 35 9.89 20.34 14.70
N THR A 36 10.24 19.09 14.97
CA THR A 36 10.72 18.59 16.26
C THR A 36 12.22 18.30 16.17
N ARG A 37 13.01 18.84 17.09
CA ARG A 37 14.45 18.60 17.16
C ARG A 37 14.89 18.33 18.60
N ILE A 38 15.36 17.12 18.87
CA ILE A 38 15.86 16.68 20.19
C ILE A 38 17.26 16.13 19.96
N VAL A 39 18.26 16.99 20.18
CA VAL A 39 19.62 16.75 19.69
C VAL A 39 20.66 16.99 20.78
N ASN A 40 21.65 16.10 20.84
CA ASN A 40 22.83 16.25 21.70
C ASN A 40 22.45 16.43 23.19
N ASN A 41 21.73 15.45 23.74
CA ASN A 41 21.50 15.35 25.18
C ASN A 41 22.19 14.10 25.75
N THR A 42 23.15 14.33 26.65
CA THR A 42 24.00 13.27 27.21
C THR A 42 23.35 12.45 28.33
N GLU A 43 22.20 12.92 28.86
CA GLU A 43 21.55 12.36 30.05
C GLU A 43 20.11 11.88 29.81
N LEU A 44 19.56 12.10 28.61
CA LEU A 44 18.17 11.76 28.28
C LEU A 44 17.99 10.24 28.25
N VAL A 45 17.10 9.75 29.12
CA VAL A 45 16.74 8.33 29.21
C VAL A 45 15.25 8.07 28.98
N ASP A 46 14.43 9.12 29.05
CA ASP A 46 12.98 9.02 28.98
C ASP A 46 12.39 10.10 28.06
N ALA A 47 11.80 9.65 26.95
CA ALA A 47 11.07 10.48 26.01
C ALA A 47 9.63 9.99 25.79
N GLU A 48 9.07 9.19 26.72
CA GLU A 48 7.73 8.57 26.57
C GLU A 48 6.63 9.61 26.33
N SER A 49 6.77 10.80 26.91
CA SER A 49 5.85 11.93 26.69
C SER A 49 5.64 12.31 25.22
N LEU A 50 6.60 11.98 24.34
CA LEU A 50 6.47 12.18 22.91
C LEU A 50 5.38 11.29 22.31
N GLU A 51 5.20 10.06 22.78
CA GLU A 51 4.29 9.06 22.18
C GLU A 51 2.82 9.56 22.04
N ASN A 52 2.43 10.56 22.83
CA ASN A 52 1.08 11.12 22.88
C ASN A 52 0.91 12.45 22.10
N ILE A 53 1.92 12.89 21.36
CA ILE A 53 1.84 14.10 20.53
C ILE A 53 1.34 13.74 19.14
N TYR A 54 0.21 14.33 18.74
CA TYR A 54 -0.35 14.20 17.41
C TYR A 54 0.17 15.33 16.52
N HIS A 55 1.06 15.01 15.57
CA HIS A 55 1.56 16.00 14.63
C HIS A 55 0.50 16.33 13.60
N VAL A 56 0.21 17.61 13.45
CA VAL A 56 -0.72 18.10 12.44
C VAL A 56 0.09 18.57 11.25
N SER A 57 0.42 17.64 10.37
CA SER A 57 0.91 17.93 9.02
C SER A 57 -0.26 18.35 8.13
N ASN A 58 -0.02 19.21 7.14
CA ASN A 58 -1.01 19.54 6.11
C ASN A 58 -0.42 19.34 4.72
N SER A 59 -1.28 19.41 3.70
CA SER A 59 -0.89 19.07 2.33
C SER A 59 0.25 19.90 1.76
N SER A 60 0.52 21.08 2.31
CA SER A 60 1.59 21.97 1.86
C SER A 60 2.84 21.91 2.74
N HIS A 61 2.77 21.30 3.93
CA HIS A 61 3.83 21.35 4.92
C HIS A 61 3.88 20.10 5.79
N GLU A 62 4.92 19.32 5.56
CA GLU A 62 5.24 18.12 6.32
C GLU A 62 5.96 18.47 7.64
N CYS A 63 5.56 17.83 8.73
CA CYS A 63 6.37 17.85 9.94
C CYS A 63 7.68 17.08 9.74
N THR A 64 8.80 17.69 10.09
CA THR A 64 10.09 17.01 10.21
C THR A 64 10.38 16.69 11.67
N MET A 65 11.14 15.61 11.87
CA MET A 65 11.53 15.16 13.19
C MET A 65 12.95 14.64 13.21
N GLU A 66 13.73 15.16 14.16
CA GLU A 66 15.12 14.79 14.38
C GLU A 66 15.31 14.43 15.87
N ILE A 67 15.70 13.19 16.16
CA ILE A 67 16.11 12.72 17.50
C ILE A 67 17.51 12.13 17.37
N LEU A 68 18.51 12.97 17.59
CA LEU A 68 19.90 12.69 17.22
C LEU A 68 20.85 12.81 18.42
N ASP A 69 21.87 11.96 18.47
CA ASP A 69 22.97 12.08 19.44
C ASP A 69 22.52 12.07 20.93
N ASN A 70 21.51 11.28 21.29
CA ASN A 70 21.08 11.11 22.68
C ASN A 70 21.55 9.76 23.23
N ALA A 71 22.81 9.70 23.67
CA ALA A 71 23.56 8.47 23.94
C ALA A 71 22.96 7.51 24.99
N LYS A 72 21.95 7.94 25.77
CA LYS A 72 21.27 7.12 26.80
C LYS A 72 19.77 6.92 26.51
N LEU A 73 19.29 7.38 25.37
CA LEU A 73 17.88 7.28 25.01
C LEU A 73 17.62 5.97 24.26
N ASP A 74 16.72 5.16 24.79
CA ASP A 74 16.12 4.06 24.04
C ASP A 74 14.93 4.60 23.23
N ALA A 75 15.16 4.95 21.97
CA ALA A 75 14.14 5.45 21.05
C ALA A 75 13.38 4.33 20.33
N SER A 76 13.70 3.05 20.57
CA SER A 76 13.19 1.90 19.80
C SER A 76 11.67 1.87 19.68
N ARG A 77 10.98 2.16 20.80
CA ARG A 77 9.53 2.15 20.91
C ARG A 77 8.86 3.36 20.31
N LEU A 78 9.60 4.44 20.15
CA LEU A 78 9.02 5.66 19.66
C LEU A 78 8.36 5.31 18.32
N CYS A 79 9.07 4.73 17.34
CA CYS A 79 8.57 4.46 15.98
C CYS A 79 7.30 3.59 15.82
N GLU A 80 6.81 3.01 16.91
CA GLU A 80 5.63 2.16 16.96
C GLU A 80 4.38 2.90 17.51
N SER A 81 4.55 4.12 18.05
CA SER A 81 3.49 4.88 18.73
C SER A 81 2.65 5.78 17.79
N GLN A 82 1.53 6.30 18.30
CA GLN A 82 0.65 7.23 17.55
C GLN A 82 1.38 8.52 17.13
N PHE A 83 2.39 8.94 17.89
CA PHE A 83 3.31 10.02 17.51
C PHE A 83 3.89 9.85 16.11
N TYR A 84 4.10 8.59 15.70
CA TYR A 84 4.71 8.28 14.42
C TYR A 84 3.70 8.15 13.30
N THR A 85 2.42 7.90 13.56
CA THR A 85 1.43 7.78 12.48
C THR A 85 1.14 9.11 11.79
N SER A 86 1.73 10.22 12.23
CA SER A 86 1.44 11.58 11.75
C SER A 86 2.63 12.31 11.08
N VAL A 87 3.78 11.63 10.95
CA VAL A 87 5.05 12.21 10.44
C VAL A 87 5.73 11.25 9.46
N GLN A 88 6.28 11.76 8.35
CA GLN A 88 6.94 10.96 7.31
C GLN A 88 8.48 11.13 7.30
N ARG A 89 9.00 12.36 7.38
CA ARG A 89 10.42 12.70 7.51
C ARG A 89 10.87 12.60 8.96
N ILE A 90 11.52 11.48 9.26
CA ILE A 90 11.96 11.13 10.60
C ILE A 90 13.41 10.68 10.53
N GLU A 91 14.24 11.30 11.35
CA GLU A 91 15.63 10.93 11.54
C GLU A 91 15.84 10.62 13.03
N VAL A 92 16.09 9.34 13.34
CA VAL A 92 16.40 8.85 14.68
C VAL A 92 17.72 8.10 14.58
N MET A 93 18.80 8.71 15.05
CA MET A 93 20.15 8.17 14.90
C MET A 93 21.02 8.48 16.11
N ASP A 94 22.00 7.62 16.35
CA ASP A 94 23.05 7.83 17.36
C ASP A 94 22.48 7.98 18.79
N ASN A 95 21.35 7.31 19.05
CA ASN A 95 20.79 7.12 20.40
C ASN A 95 21.28 5.78 20.99
N GLU A 96 20.94 5.47 22.26
CA GLU A 96 21.27 4.14 22.84
C GLU A 96 20.64 3.02 22.00
N LYS A 97 19.40 3.23 21.57
CA LYS A 97 18.75 2.43 20.53
C LYS A 97 17.92 3.33 19.64
N ASP A 98 18.18 3.25 18.35
CA ASP A 98 17.38 3.94 17.34
C ASP A 98 16.14 3.14 16.97
N CYS A 99 15.20 3.80 16.29
CA CYS A 99 14.04 3.17 15.70
C CYS A 99 14.03 3.44 14.19
N GLY A 100 13.85 2.38 13.38
CA GLY A 100 13.93 2.42 11.91
C GLY A 100 15.32 2.82 11.37
N CYS A 101 15.42 3.05 10.06
CA CYS A 101 16.68 3.35 9.38
C CYS A 101 16.49 4.36 8.23
N PRO A 102 17.40 5.32 8.04
CA PRO A 102 17.36 6.26 6.93
C PRO A 102 17.71 5.55 5.62
N SER A 103 16.81 5.56 4.64
CA SER A 103 16.97 4.80 3.39
C SER A 103 17.46 5.63 2.21
N GLY A 104 17.47 6.96 2.33
CA GLY A 104 17.82 7.90 1.23
C GLY A 104 19.22 7.75 0.64
N LYS A 105 20.04 6.81 1.14
CA LYS A 105 21.39 6.50 0.65
C LYS A 105 21.66 5.00 0.51
N ILE A 106 20.62 4.16 0.35
CA ILE A 106 20.84 2.73 0.07
C ILE A 106 21.58 2.59 -1.27
N THR A 107 22.66 1.82 -1.24
CA THR A 107 23.48 1.45 -2.40
C THR A 107 23.85 -0.02 -2.29
N ALA A 108 24.33 -0.62 -3.38
CA ALA A 108 24.84 -2.00 -3.34
C ALA A 108 25.94 -2.23 -2.30
N ARG A 109 26.64 -1.16 -1.84
CA ARG A 109 27.78 -1.24 -0.92
C ARG A 109 27.38 -1.26 0.56
N ASN A 110 26.26 -0.64 0.92
CA ASN A 110 25.81 -0.49 2.32
C ASN A 110 24.52 -1.26 2.63
N LEU A 111 24.00 -2.07 1.70
CA LEU A 111 22.84 -2.94 1.95
C LEU A 111 22.98 -3.78 3.24
N SER A 112 24.18 -4.25 3.58
CA SER A 112 24.47 -5.03 4.79
C SER A 112 24.06 -4.35 6.09
N ASP A 113 24.08 -3.02 6.10
CA ASP A 113 23.86 -2.22 7.29
C ASP A 113 22.38 -2.24 7.68
N PHE A 114 21.51 -2.55 6.71
CA PHE A 114 20.07 -2.59 6.88
C PHE A 114 19.52 -3.93 7.42
N LYS A 115 20.38 -4.92 7.70
CA LYS A 115 19.98 -6.29 8.10
C LYS A 115 19.09 -6.39 9.34
N ASN A 116 19.11 -5.36 10.18
CA ASN A 116 18.36 -5.29 11.43
C ASN A 116 17.23 -4.25 11.39
N CYS A 117 17.12 -3.51 10.30
CA CYS A 117 16.06 -2.52 10.13
C CYS A 117 14.71 -3.22 9.99
N ILE A 118 13.70 -2.63 10.61
CA ILE A 118 12.29 -3.06 10.50
C ILE A 118 11.48 -1.98 9.77
N GLY A 119 11.88 -0.71 9.89
CA GLY A 119 11.29 0.42 9.19
C GLY A 119 12.34 1.18 8.38
N LEU A 120 11.93 1.72 7.23
CA LEU A 120 12.71 2.68 6.44
C LEU A 120 12.05 4.06 6.44
N PHE A 121 12.87 5.10 6.54
CA PHE A 121 12.47 6.51 6.38
C PHE A 121 13.12 7.09 5.13
N ASP A 122 12.43 8.02 4.47
CA ASP A 122 12.79 8.60 3.18
C ASP A 122 12.67 7.64 1.97
N GLY A 123 11.75 6.68 2.08
CA GLY A 123 11.33 5.84 0.97
C GLY A 123 12.22 4.63 0.73
N LEU A 124 12.36 4.22 -0.52
CA LEU A 124 13.32 3.20 -0.94
C LEU A 124 13.59 3.35 -2.43
N VAL A 125 14.84 3.59 -2.82
CA VAL A 125 15.24 3.70 -4.22
C VAL A 125 16.22 2.58 -4.55
N LEU A 126 15.83 1.68 -5.45
CA LEU A 126 16.64 0.57 -5.96
C LEU A 126 16.74 0.66 -7.48
N THR A 127 17.71 1.45 -7.96
CA THR A 127 17.87 1.70 -9.40
C THR A 127 19.21 1.21 -9.93
N ASN A 128 19.22 0.71 -11.18
CA ASN A 128 20.43 0.18 -11.83
C ASN A 128 21.13 -0.94 -11.02
N MET A 129 20.34 -1.75 -10.31
CA MET A 129 20.85 -2.80 -9.43
C MET A 129 20.70 -4.20 -10.02
N SER A 130 21.70 -5.04 -9.76
CA SER A 130 21.63 -6.47 -10.01
C SER A 130 21.35 -7.25 -8.73
N TYR A 131 20.57 -8.32 -8.85
CA TYR A 131 20.30 -9.21 -7.73
C TYR A 131 21.60 -9.77 -7.15
N ASN A 132 21.78 -9.60 -5.85
CA ASN A 132 22.93 -10.12 -5.11
C ASN A 132 22.49 -10.54 -3.70
N SER A 133 23.33 -11.31 -3.00
CA SER A 133 23.01 -11.85 -1.68
C SER A 133 22.74 -10.79 -0.61
N ASN A 134 23.26 -9.56 -0.78
CA ASN A 134 23.09 -8.49 0.21
C ASN A 134 21.67 -7.91 0.18
N LEU A 135 20.86 -8.16 -0.85
CA LEU A 135 19.44 -7.78 -0.85
C LEU A 135 18.66 -8.47 0.27
N LYS A 136 19.14 -9.63 0.76
CA LYS A 136 18.55 -10.31 1.93
C LYS A 136 18.63 -9.49 3.21
N SER A 137 19.49 -8.47 3.26
CA SER A 137 19.51 -7.54 4.39
C SER A 137 18.22 -6.73 4.49
N LEU A 138 17.46 -6.56 3.40
CA LEU A 138 16.18 -5.87 3.41
C LEU A 138 15.01 -6.78 3.86
N ALA A 139 15.27 -8.06 4.17
CA ALA A 139 14.22 -9.05 4.38
C ALA A 139 13.41 -8.85 5.67
N LYS A 140 13.86 -8.00 6.60
CA LYS A 140 13.13 -7.63 7.82
C LYS A 140 12.35 -6.33 7.70
N ILE A 141 12.55 -5.56 6.63
CA ILE A 141 11.82 -4.31 6.41
C ILE A 141 10.34 -4.67 6.29
N ALA A 142 9.55 -4.21 7.25
CA ALA A 142 8.11 -4.37 7.29
C ALA A 142 7.38 -3.10 6.87
N ASN A 143 7.97 -1.94 7.16
CA ASN A 143 7.36 -0.64 6.94
C ASN A 143 8.31 0.27 6.14
N ILE A 144 7.79 0.95 5.12
CA ILE A 144 8.50 2.01 4.42
C ILE A 144 7.69 3.30 4.52
N ARG A 145 8.36 4.39 4.87
CA ARG A 145 7.77 5.74 4.87
C ARG A 145 8.49 6.59 3.84
N GLY A 146 7.72 7.17 2.92
CA GLY A 146 8.22 7.79 1.72
C GLY A 146 8.01 6.90 0.50
N ASN A 147 8.28 7.48 -0.66
CA ASN A 147 8.00 6.86 -1.95
C ASN A 147 9.05 5.79 -2.29
N VAL A 148 8.64 4.78 -3.04
CA VAL A 148 9.46 3.63 -3.42
C VAL A 148 9.63 3.63 -4.93
N GLU A 149 10.88 3.53 -5.37
CA GLU A 149 11.23 3.38 -6.79
C GLU A 149 12.11 2.14 -6.96
N ILE A 150 11.70 1.26 -7.87
CA ILE A 150 12.48 0.07 -8.25
C ILE A 150 12.55 0.06 -9.77
N ALA A 151 13.71 0.42 -10.32
CA ALA A 151 13.84 0.64 -11.75
C ALA A 151 15.16 0.17 -12.35
N TYR A 152 15.13 -0.17 -13.64
CA TYR A 152 16.34 -0.58 -14.39
C TYR A 152 17.11 -1.72 -13.72
N THR A 153 16.40 -2.64 -13.08
CA THR A 153 16.99 -3.78 -12.37
C THR A 153 16.86 -5.07 -13.16
N ASN A 154 17.60 -6.10 -12.73
CA ASN A 154 17.46 -7.45 -13.27
C ASN A 154 16.68 -8.39 -12.33
N PHE A 155 15.92 -7.82 -11.39
CA PHE A 155 15.15 -8.59 -10.40
C PHE A 155 14.05 -9.41 -11.10
N LYS A 156 13.78 -10.60 -10.57
CA LYS A 156 12.67 -11.45 -11.04
C LYS A 156 11.37 -11.17 -10.29
N ASP A 157 11.52 -10.76 -9.04
CA ASP A 157 10.48 -10.42 -8.07
C ASP A 157 11.11 -9.64 -6.91
N LEU A 158 10.29 -9.25 -5.95
CA LEU A 158 10.62 -8.51 -4.73
C LEU A 158 10.62 -9.39 -3.48
N SER A 159 10.77 -10.71 -3.60
CA SER A 159 10.73 -11.64 -2.46
C SER A 159 11.85 -11.39 -1.42
N PHE A 160 12.87 -10.61 -1.78
CA PHE A 160 13.86 -10.13 -0.82
C PHE A 160 13.30 -9.11 0.19
N LEU A 161 12.13 -8.52 -0.07
CA LEU A 161 11.31 -7.69 0.82
C LEU A 161 10.15 -8.50 1.44
N LYS A 162 10.37 -9.78 1.75
CA LYS A 162 9.31 -10.71 2.21
C LYS A 162 8.46 -10.24 3.40
N SER A 163 9.00 -9.38 4.27
CA SER A 163 8.31 -8.86 5.46
C SER A 163 7.55 -7.57 5.19
N LEU A 164 7.72 -6.95 4.02
CA LEU A 164 7.13 -5.69 3.67
C LEU A 164 5.61 -5.83 3.62
N SER A 165 4.94 -5.14 4.55
CA SER A 165 3.50 -5.19 4.71
C SER A 165 2.85 -3.82 4.55
N LYS A 166 3.63 -2.73 4.68
CA LYS A 166 3.11 -1.37 4.53
C LYS A 166 4.13 -0.41 3.91
N ILE A 167 3.67 0.35 2.92
CA ILE A 167 4.33 1.52 2.35
C ILE A 167 3.41 2.71 2.57
N ARG A 168 3.94 3.77 3.17
CA ARG A 168 3.21 5.02 3.35
C ARG A 168 3.91 6.15 2.60
N GLY A 169 3.33 6.54 1.47
CA GLY A 169 3.91 7.51 0.55
C GLY A 169 3.48 8.96 0.79
N ASN A 170 4.23 9.87 0.16
CA ASN A 170 4.06 11.30 0.23
C ASN A 170 3.42 11.83 -1.08
N THR A 171 2.34 12.59 -0.96
CA THR A 171 1.61 13.23 -2.08
C THR A 171 1.57 14.76 -1.97
N PHE A 172 2.29 15.36 -1.02
CA PHE A 172 2.16 16.78 -0.65
C PHE A 172 2.42 17.77 -1.80
N GLU A 173 3.29 17.41 -2.75
CA GLU A 173 3.65 18.30 -3.86
C GLU A 173 2.80 18.08 -5.12
N ASP A 174 2.28 16.87 -5.32
CA ASP A 174 1.50 16.51 -6.50
C ASP A 174 0.58 15.31 -6.21
N LEU A 175 -0.70 15.48 -6.49
CA LEU A 175 -1.75 14.47 -6.47
C LEU A 175 -1.44 13.24 -7.33
N GLU A 176 -0.72 13.45 -8.42
CA GLU A 176 -0.33 12.42 -9.37
C GLU A 176 1.02 11.77 -8.99
N THR A 177 1.57 12.08 -7.81
CA THR A 177 2.79 11.44 -7.31
C THR A 177 2.59 9.93 -7.19
N VAL A 178 3.46 9.18 -7.84
CA VAL A 178 3.51 7.72 -7.74
C VAL A 178 4.23 7.35 -6.44
N ILE A 179 3.55 6.62 -5.56
CA ILE A 179 4.09 6.19 -4.27
C ILE A 179 4.94 4.93 -4.42
N LEU A 180 4.50 4.00 -5.27
CA LEU A 180 5.24 2.79 -5.61
C LEU A 180 5.43 2.75 -7.11
N ASP A 181 6.64 3.07 -7.55
CA ASP A 181 7.05 3.10 -8.94
C ASP A 181 7.94 1.90 -9.27
N ILE A 182 7.40 0.96 -10.05
CA ILE A 182 8.13 -0.22 -10.50
C ILE A 182 8.12 -0.21 -12.02
N HIS A 183 9.26 0.17 -12.61
CA HIS A 183 9.36 0.30 -14.06
C HIS A 183 10.68 -0.20 -14.65
N ASP A 184 10.69 -0.49 -15.95
CA ASP A 184 11.89 -0.84 -16.71
C ASP A 184 12.68 -2.02 -16.11
N ASN A 185 11.97 -3.03 -15.61
CA ASN A 185 12.54 -4.24 -15.01
C ASN A 185 12.24 -5.46 -15.90
N PRO A 186 12.99 -5.69 -17.00
CA PRO A 186 12.62 -6.62 -18.05
C PRO A 186 12.64 -8.10 -17.64
N LYS A 187 13.21 -8.43 -16.47
CA LYS A 187 13.23 -9.80 -15.92
C LYS A 187 12.17 -10.04 -14.86
N MET A 188 11.44 -9.00 -14.45
CA MET A 188 10.46 -9.09 -13.38
C MET A 188 9.19 -9.76 -13.90
N LYS A 189 8.86 -10.92 -13.35
CA LYS A 189 7.66 -11.69 -13.73
C LYS A 189 6.56 -11.66 -12.67
N ARG A 190 6.87 -11.24 -11.45
CA ARG A 190 5.98 -11.25 -10.28
C ARG A 190 6.37 -10.11 -9.33
N LEU A 191 5.44 -9.66 -8.49
CA LEU A 191 5.78 -8.86 -7.32
C LEU A 191 6.43 -9.73 -6.23
N GLY A 192 5.81 -10.84 -5.85
CA GLY A 192 6.41 -11.78 -4.88
C GLY A 192 6.41 -11.25 -3.45
N LEU A 193 5.41 -10.42 -3.11
CA LEU A 193 5.24 -9.80 -1.81
C LEU A 193 4.12 -10.51 -1.03
N ASP A 194 4.45 -11.66 -0.42
CA ASP A 194 3.47 -12.53 0.23
C ASP A 194 2.82 -11.91 1.49
N SER A 195 3.46 -10.88 2.08
CA SER A 195 2.96 -10.17 3.26
C SER A 195 1.99 -9.03 2.92
N MET A 196 1.66 -8.83 1.65
CA MET A 196 0.66 -7.86 1.22
C MET A 196 -0.73 -8.21 1.78
N SER A 197 -1.40 -7.18 2.30
CA SER A 197 -2.76 -7.26 2.80
C SER A 197 -3.48 -5.94 2.52
N GLY A 198 -4.75 -5.83 2.93
CA GLY A 198 -5.50 -4.57 2.80
C GLY A 198 -4.74 -3.41 3.45
N SER A 199 -4.65 -2.28 2.75
CA SER A 199 -3.85 -1.10 3.13
C SER A 199 -2.33 -1.26 3.00
N PHE A 200 -1.86 -2.14 2.12
CA PHE A 200 -0.44 -2.28 1.78
C PHE A 200 0.18 -0.95 1.34
N LEU A 201 -0.53 -0.21 0.49
CA LEU A 201 -0.21 1.16 0.12
C LEU A 201 -1.16 2.11 0.83
N ASP A 202 -0.61 3.20 1.35
CA ASP A 202 -1.34 4.20 2.13
C ASP A 202 -0.68 5.57 1.93
N THR A 203 -1.43 6.64 2.23
CA THR A 203 -0.96 8.03 2.18
C THR A 203 -1.04 8.64 3.59
N LEU A 204 -0.40 9.80 3.81
CA LEU A 204 -0.69 10.58 5.04
C LEU A 204 -2.02 11.34 4.93
N GLU A 205 -2.42 11.69 3.71
CA GLU A 205 -3.61 12.47 3.40
C GLU A 205 -4.83 11.55 3.29
N GLN A 206 -5.63 11.50 4.35
CA GLN A 206 -6.69 10.51 4.55
C GLN A 206 -7.76 10.46 3.44
N ASP A 207 -7.83 11.47 2.58
CA ASP A 207 -8.86 11.56 1.55
C ASP A 207 -8.44 10.97 0.20
N TRP A 208 -7.16 10.61 0.00
CA TRP A 208 -6.63 10.29 -1.34
C TRP A 208 -6.17 8.84 -1.47
N ALA A 209 -6.60 8.20 -2.56
CA ALA A 209 -6.13 6.87 -2.93
C ALA A 209 -4.65 6.91 -3.32
N PRO A 210 -3.80 6.01 -2.80
CA PRO A 210 -2.39 5.94 -3.16
C PRO A 210 -2.20 5.55 -4.63
N THR A 211 -1.16 6.08 -5.26
CA THR A 211 -0.86 5.82 -6.68
C THR A 211 0.31 4.86 -6.85
N MET A 212 0.20 3.93 -7.81
CA MET A 212 1.22 2.95 -8.17
C MET A 212 1.47 2.95 -9.68
N ASN A 213 2.70 2.63 -10.09
CA ASN A 213 3.07 2.45 -11.49
C ASN A 213 3.68 1.06 -11.70
N LEU A 214 3.19 0.36 -12.72
CA LEU A 214 3.71 -0.93 -13.19
C LEU A 214 3.89 -0.84 -14.71
N GLU A 215 5.12 -0.61 -15.16
CA GLU A 215 5.42 -0.25 -16.55
C GLU A 215 6.71 -0.92 -17.06
N ASN A 216 6.76 -1.33 -18.32
CA ASN A 216 7.96 -1.89 -18.97
C ASN A 216 8.57 -3.08 -18.18
N LEU A 217 7.72 -3.95 -17.65
CA LEU A 217 8.12 -5.17 -16.95
C LEU A 217 8.29 -6.33 -17.97
N HIS A 218 8.53 -7.55 -17.49
CA HIS A 218 8.54 -8.69 -18.42
C HIS A 218 7.15 -8.84 -19.06
N PRO A 219 7.02 -9.23 -20.35
CA PRO A 219 5.72 -9.53 -20.98
C PRO A 219 4.87 -10.63 -20.32
N ASP A 220 5.45 -11.33 -19.34
CA ASP A 220 4.79 -12.38 -18.55
C ASP A 220 4.51 -11.92 -17.13
N PHE A 221 4.78 -10.66 -16.82
CA PHE A 221 4.53 -10.10 -15.52
C PHE A 221 3.06 -10.27 -15.17
N CYS A 222 2.82 -10.87 -14.01
CA CYS A 222 1.47 -11.12 -13.55
C CYS A 222 1.34 -10.82 -12.06
N ILE A 223 0.12 -10.41 -11.69
CA ILE A 223 -0.32 -10.17 -10.32
C ILE A 223 -1.25 -11.31 -9.93
N THR A 224 -1.10 -11.84 -8.71
CA THR A 224 -2.03 -12.83 -8.17
C THR A 224 -3.35 -12.22 -7.80
N TYR A 225 -4.37 -13.06 -7.68
CA TYR A 225 -5.68 -12.66 -7.16
C TYR A 225 -5.58 -12.03 -5.75
N GLN A 226 -4.71 -12.56 -4.89
CA GLN A 226 -4.46 -12.01 -3.55
C GLN A 226 -3.78 -10.63 -3.60
N GLU A 227 -2.73 -10.47 -4.41
CA GLU A 227 -2.07 -9.18 -4.60
C GLU A 227 -3.06 -8.14 -5.17
N ALA A 228 -3.89 -8.52 -6.15
CA ALA A 228 -4.92 -7.65 -6.71
C ALA A 228 -5.95 -7.20 -5.67
N THR A 229 -6.40 -8.11 -4.79
CA THR A 229 -7.29 -7.74 -3.68
C THR A 229 -6.63 -6.81 -2.66
N SER A 230 -5.32 -6.94 -2.45
CA SER A 230 -4.56 -6.06 -1.55
C SER A 230 -4.33 -4.67 -2.13
N LEU A 231 -4.46 -4.54 -3.46
CA LEU A 231 -4.28 -3.30 -4.22
C LEU A 231 -5.64 -2.67 -4.64
N SER A 232 -6.76 -3.12 -4.07
CA SER A 232 -8.10 -2.68 -4.48
C SER A 232 -8.36 -1.17 -4.36
N TYR A 233 -7.68 -0.50 -3.43
CA TYR A 233 -7.80 0.94 -3.18
C TYR A 233 -6.71 1.78 -3.87
N VAL A 234 -5.88 1.16 -4.72
CA VAL A 234 -4.74 1.80 -5.38
C VAL A 234 -5.15 2.33 -6.75
N ARG A 235 -4.77 3.58 -7.05
CA ARG A 235 -4.85 4.14 -8.39
C ARG A 235 -3.61 3.75 -9.18
N PHE A 236 -3.78 3.23 -10.39
CA PHE A 236 -2.65 2.94 -11.26
C PHE A 236 -2.41 4.08 -12.24
N LYS A 237 -1.16 4.53 -12.34
CA LYS A 237 -0.70 5.42 -13.41
C LYS A 237 -0.58 4.65 -14.73
N ASN A 238 0.14 3.53 -14.68
CA ASN A 238 0.13 2.47 -15.70
C ASN A 238 -0.03 1.11 -14.99
N LEU A 239 -0.73 0.17 -15.64
CA LEU A 239 -1.00 -1.18 -15.16
C LEU A 239 -0.73 -2.20 -16.27
N GLU A 240 0.55 -2.45 -16.56
CA GLU A 240 0.97 -3.46 -17.52
C GLU A 240 1.10 -4.84 -16.87
N ALA A 241 -0.04 -5.46 -16.54
CA ALA A 241 -0.08 -6.75 -15.86
C ALA A 241 -1.20 -7.67 -16.36
N LYS A 242 -1.00 -8.98 -16.18
CA LYS A 242 -2.05 -10.01 -16.29
C LYS A 242 -2.30 -10.68 -14.95
N PHE A 243 -3.42 -11.41 -14.83
CA PHE A 243 -3.57 -12.31 -13.70
C PHE A 243 -2.69 -13.54 -13.86
N CYS A 244 -2.13 -14.00 -12.76
CA CYS A 244 -1.39 -15.25 -12.75
C CYS A 244 -2.33 -16.45 -12.83
N GLU A 245 -1.91 -17.51 -13.54
CA GLU A 245 -2.64 -18.78 -13.65
C GLU A 245 -2.51 -19.64 -12.38
N THR A 246 -2.77 -19.05 -11.22
CA THR A 246 -2.69 -19.71 -9.91
C THR A 246 -3.97 -19.47 -9.14
N GLU A 247 -4.56 -20.51 -8.56
CA GLU A 247 -5.76 -20.36 -7.73
C GLU A 247 -5.49 -19.50 -6.50
N TRP A 248 -6.47 -18.69 -6.13
CA TRP A 248 -6.47 -18.02 -4.84
C TRP A 248 -6.60 -19.07 -3.74
N LYS A 249 -5.64 -19.10 -2.80
CA LYS A 249 -5.66 -20.00 -1.64
C LYS A 249 -6.71 -19.57 -0.63
N THR A 250 -7.96 -19.95 -0.87
CA THR A 250 -9.12 -19.66 -0.02
C THR A 250 -10.04 -20.87 0.06
N GLU A 251 -10.85 -20.95 1.11
CA GLU A 251 -11.90 -21.97 1.25
C GLU A 251 -13.12 -21.68 0.35
N MET A 252 -13.19 -20.48 -0.23
CA MET A 252 -14.25 -20.09 -1.15
C MET A 252 -14.16 -20.89 -2.45
N LYS A 253 -15.30 -21.42 -2.92
CA LYS A 253 -15.37 -22.11 -4.20
C LYS A 253 -15.01 -21.17 -5.33
N SER A 254 -14.04 -21.59 -6.15
CA SER A 254 -13.59 -20.84 -7.31
C SER A 254 -13.81 -21.61 -8.61
N CYS A 255 -14.14 -20.88 -9.67
CA CYS A 255 -14.56 -21.44 -10.94
C CYS A 255 -13.90 -20.70 -12.09
N LYS A 256 -13.42 -21.44 -13.10
CA LYS A 256 -12.97 -20.85 -14.36
C LYS A 256 -14.17 -20.64 -15.26
N PHE A 257 -14.39 -19.40 -15.71
CA PHE A 257 -15.49 -19.09 -16.61
C PHE A 257 -15.23 -19.64 -18.01
N LYS A 258 -16.23 -20.31 -18.58
CA LYS A 258 -16.27 -20.74 -19.98
C LYS A 258 -17.57 -20.30 -20.65
N SER A 259 -18.68 -20.61 -19.99
CA SER A 259 -20.05 -20.19 -20.33
C SER A 259 -20.92 -20.28 -19.07
N LEU A 260 -22.07 -19.61 -19.05
CA LEU A 260 -23.02 -19.73 -17.95
C LEU A 260 -23.62 -21.15 -17.84
N ARG A 261 -23.80 -21.83 -18.98
CA ARG A 261 -24.28 -23.21 -19.01
C ARG A 261 -23.33 -24.18 -18.27
N GLU A 262 -22.03 -24.00 -18.40
CA GLU A 262 -21.02 -24.84 -17.75
C GLU A 262 -20.67 -24.39 -16.32
N LEU A 263 -21.01 -23.15 -15.95
CA LEU A 263 -20.73 -22.64 -14.61
C LEU A 263 -21.49 -23.43 -13.54
N GLU A 264 -20.85 -23.71 -12.40
CA GLU A 264 -21.51 -24.31 -11.25
C GLU A 264 -22.30 -23.24 -10.48
N SER A 265 -23.41 -23.61 -9.83
CA SER A 265 -24.33 -22.62 -9.23
C SER A 265 -23.84 -21.97 -7.93
N ASP A 266 -22.85 -22.56 -7.28
CA ASP A 266 -22.27 -22.17 -5.98
C ASP A 266 -20.87 -21.54 -6.14
N CYS A 267 -20.55 -21.03 -7.33
CA CYS A 267 -19.29 -20.35 -7.61
C CYS A 267 -19.23 -18.97 -6.94
N ILE A 268 -18.40 -18.84 -5.90
CA ILE A 268 -18.18 -17.59 -5.15
C ILE A 268 -17.15 -16.71 -5.87
N ILE A 269 -16.10 -17.32 -6.43
CA ILE A 269 -15.03 -16.64 -7.17
C ILE A 269 -15.05 -17.11 -8.62
N ILE A 270 -15.07 -16.17 -9.56
CA ILE A 270 -14.98 -16.45 -10.99
C ILE A 270 -13.66 -15.92 -11.55
N TYR A 271 -12.92 -16.78 -12.24
CA TYR A 271 -11.75 -16.40 -13.03
C TYR A 271 -12.11 -16.33 -14.51
N GLY A 272 -11.93 -15.16 -15.12
CA GLY A 272 -12.21 -14.90 -16.53
C GLY A 272 -13.34 -13.89 -16.75
N ASN A 273 -13.50 -13.50 -18.01
CA ASN A 273 -14.50 -12.51 -18.42
C ASN A 273 -15.87 -13.16 -18.52
N VAL A 274 -16.81 -12.73 -17.69
CA VAL A 274 -18.20 -13.19 -17.70
C VAL A 274 -18.93 -12.54 -18.86
N LEU A 275 -19.49 -13.35 -19.75
CA LEU A 275 -20.34 -12.92 -20.86
C LEU A 275 -21.73 -13.53 -20.69
N ILE A 276 -22.74 -12.67 -20.73
CA ILE A 276 -24.15 -13.04 -20.75
C ILE A 276 -24.73 -12.54 -22.07
N THR A 277 -25.18 -13.46 -22.91
CA THR A 277 -25.77 -13.15 -24.22
C THR A 277 -27.12 -13.85 -24.41
N SER A 278 -27.79 -13.58 -25.54
CA SER A 278 -29.01 -14.29 -25.93
C SER A 278 -28.86 -15.81 -25.79
N GLY A 279 -29.80 -16.43 -25.07
CA GLY A 279 -29.81 -17.86 -24.73
C GLY A 279 -29.22 -18.18 -23.35
N ASP A 280 -28.53 -17.24 -22.70
CA ASP A 280 -27.98 -17.45 -21.36
C ASP A 280 -28.95 -17.11 -20.23
N GLU A 281 -30.11 -16.52 -20.53
CA GLU A 281 -31.07 -16.00 -19.55
C GLU A 281 -31.55 -17.06 -18.56
N GLU A 282 -31.64 -18.33 -18.98
CA GLU A 282 -32.03 -19.44 -18.09
C GLU A 282 -30.95 -19.84 -17.07
N TYR A 283 -29.70 -19.39 -17.27
CA TYR A 283 -28.55 -19.77 -16.45
C TYR A 283 -28.05 -18.66 -15.52
N VAL A 284 -28.62 -17.44 -15.60
CA VAL A 284 -28.11 -16.27 -14.86
C VAL A 284 -28.15 -16.42 -13.34
N GLU A 285 -29.06 -17.25 -12.82
CA GLU A 285 -29.17 -17.54 -11.38
C GLU A 285 -27.93 -18.25 -10.81
N LYS A 286 -27.07 -18.83 -11.65
CA LYS A 286 -25.78 -19.40 -11.21
C LYS A 286 -24.78 -18.37 -10.72
N LEU A 287 -25.05 -17.08 -10.97
CA LEU A 287 -24.25 -15.97 -10.49
C LEU A 287 -24.75 -15.41 -9.14
N GLU A 288 -25.81 -15.98 -8.56
CA GLU A 288 -26.42 -15.45 -7.33
C GLU A 288 -25.48 -15.42 -6.12
N ASP A 289 -24.53 -16.35 -6.05
CA ASP A 289 -23.56 -16.46 -4.95
C ASP A 289 -22.18 -15.87 -5.30
N THR A 290 -22.01 -15.36 -6.53
CA THR A 290 -20.73 -14.83 -6.99
C THR A 290 -20.39 -13.52 -6.29
N LEU A 291 -19.32 -13.55 -5.49
CA LEU A 291 -18.80 -12.40 -4.76
C LEU A 291 -17.67 -11.68 -5.53
N TYR A 292 -16.84 -12.43 -6.24
CA TYR A 292 -15.65 -11.93 -6.95
C TYR A 292 -15.64 -12.35 -8.42
N ILE A 293 -15.35 -11.40 -9.30
CA ILE A 293 -14.98 -11.66 -10.69
C ILE A 293 -13.56 -11.12 -10.94
N PHE A 294 -12.63 -11.99 -11.32
CA PHE A 294 -11.31 -11.61 -11.82
C PHE A 294 -11.33 -11.63 -13.36
N GLY A 295 -11.77 -10.53 -13.94
CA GLY A 295 -12.11 -10.35 -15.35
C GLY A 295 -13.09 -9.19 -15.50
N SER A 296 -13.85 -9.17 -16.60
CA SER A 296 -14.93 -8.22 -16.86
C SER A 296 -16.31 -8.86 -16.77
N LEU A 297 -17.36 -8.04 -16.69
CA LEU A 297 -18.76 -8.46 -16.83
C LEU A 297 -19.38 -7.80 -18.08
N THR A 298 -19.78 -8.61 -19.07
CA THR A 298 -20.50 -8.15 -20.26
C THR A 298 -21.89 -8.77 -20.32
N ILE A 299 -22.92 -7.95 -20.51
CA ILE A 299 -24.31 -8.37 -20.70
C ILE A 299 -24.82 -7.74 -21.99
N GLN A 300 -25.02 -8.54 -23.02
CA GLN A 300 -25.35 -8.02 -24.35
C GLN A 300 -26.40 -8.82 -25.10
N ASN A 301 -27.25 -8.15 -25.86
CA ASN A 301 -28.25 -8.79 -26.72
C ASN A 301 -29.17 -9.77 -25.99
N THR A 302 -29.50 -9.51 -24.72
CA THR A 302 -30.40 -10.36 -23.91
C THR A 302 -31.84 -9.85 -23.93
N GLU A 303 -32.77 -10.73 -23.59
CA GLU A 303 -34.19 -10.42 -23.34
C GLU A 303 -34.48 -10.16 -21.85
N LEU A 304 -33.45 -9.94 -21.03
CA LEU A 304 -33.60 -9.69 -19.60
C LEU A 304 -34.32 -8.37 -19.32
N GLU A 305 -35.42 -8.42 -18.59
CA GLU A 305 -36.08 -7.20 -18.10
C GLU A 305 -35.39 -6.59 -16.88
N TYR A 306 -34.76 -7.43 -16.04
CA TYR A 306 -34.16 -7.02 -14.77
C TYR A 306 -32.86 -7.78 -14.51
N ILE A 307 -31.82 -7.06 -14.10
CA ILE A 307 -30.61 -7.68 -13.55
C ILE A 307 -30.69 -7.57 -12.02
N ARG A 308 -31.04 -8.67 -11.36
CA ARG A 308 -31.10 -8.79 -9.89
C ARG A 308 -30.35 -9.99 -9.33
N PHE A 309 -30.02 -10.95 -10.18
CA PHE A 309 -29.26 -12.15 -9.82
C PHE A 309 -27.84 -11.81 -9.34
N LEU A 310 -27.26 -10.67 -9.72
CA LEU A 310 -25.95 -10.19 -9.23
C LEU A 310 -25.99 -9.52 -7.85
N LYS A 311 -26.87 -9.99 -6.96
CA LYS A 311 -27.12 -9.35 -5.65
C LYS A 311 -25.92 -9.43 -4.71
N THR A 312 -25.09 -10.46 -4.81
CA THR A 312 -23.91 -10.70 -3.96
C THR A 312 -22.61 -10.17 -4.56
N LEU A 313 -22.59 -9.85 -5.86
CA LEU A 313 -21.41 -9.40 -6.56
C LEU A 313 -20.87 -8.12 -5.91
N GLY A 314 -19.73 -8.25 -5.24
CA GLY A 314 -19.11 -7.18 -4.48
C GLY A 314 -17.92 -6.54 -5.18
N TRP A 315 -17.16 -7.35 -5.93
CA TRP A 315 -15.89 -6.92 -6.51
C TRP A 315 -15.66 -7.47 -7.90
N ILE A 316 -15.21 -6.61 -8.81
CA ILE A 316 -14.73 -6.98 -10.15
C ILE A 316 -13.33 -6.41 -10.33
N TYR A 317 -12.35 -7.28 -10.52
CA TYR A 317 -10.96 -6.90 -10.76
C TYR A 317 -10.64 -7.12 -12.23
N PHE A 318 -10.34 -6.05 -12.96
CA PHE A 318 -10.05 -6.10 -14.39
C PHE A 318 -8.77 -5.34 -14.71
N LEU A 319 -7.74 -6.07 -15.14
CA LEU A 319 -6.40 -5.52 -15.47
C LEU A 319 -6.33 -5.08 -16.94
N HIS A 320 -7.27 -4.24 -17.37
CA HIS A 320 -7.27 -3.70 -18.73
C HIS A 320 -7.55 -2.20 -18.69
N GLU A 321 -6.66 -1.40 -19.27
CA GLU A 321 -6.71 0.05 -19.11
C GLU A 321 -7.80 0.72 -19.95
N THR A 322 -8.10 0.18 -21.13
CA THR A 322 -8.99 0.85 -22.10
C THR A 322 -10.37 0.22 -22.25
N LEU A 323 -10.67 -0.87 -21.54
CA LEU A 323 -11.94 -1.59 -21.69
C LEU A 323 -12.81 -1.41 -20.44
N PRO A 324 -14.14 -1.29 -20.59
CA PRO A 324 -15.02 -1.15 -19.45
C PRO A 324 -15.08 -2.44 -18.63
N VAL A 325 -15.01 -2.29 -17.30
CA VAL A 325 -15.13 -3.41 -16.34
C VAL A 325 -16.52 -4.06 -16.41
N ILE A 326 -17.56 -3.23 -16.56
CA ILE A 326 -18.95 -3.65 -16.75
C ILE A 326 -19.45 -3.06 -18.07
N HIS A 327 -19.93 -3.91 -18.98
CA HIS A 327 -20.42 -3.50 -20.28
C HIS A 327 -21.83 -4.06 -20.53
N ILE A 328 -22.84 -3.19 -20.58
CA ILE A 328 -24.25 -3.57 -20.78
C ILE A 328 -24.74 -2.91 -22.07
N THR A 329 -25.02 -3.69 -23.11
CA THR A 329 -25.38 -3.16 -24.44
C THR A 329 -26.48 -3.96 -25.13
N ASN A 330 -27.29 -3.31 -25.97
CA ASN A 330 -28.28 -3.98 -26.83
C ASN A 330 -29.31 -4.90 -26.11
N ASN A 331 -29.60 -4.67 -24.83
CA ASN A 331 -30.65 -5.39 -24.09
C ASN A 331 -31.95 -4.58 -24.16
N LYS A 332 -32.80 -4.87 -25.14
CA LYS A 332 -33.93 -3.99 -25.52
C LYS A 332 -35.03 -3.91 -24.45
N ASP A 333 -35.22 -4.98 -23.71
CA ASP A 333 -36.29 -5.10 -22.72
C ASP A 333 -35.82 -4.74 -21.29
N LEU A 334 -34.54 -4.38 -21.13
CA LEU A 334 -33.92 -4.11 -19.83
C LEU A 334 -34.47 -2.80 -19.22
N LYS A 335 -35.16 -2.94 -18.09
CA LYS A 335 -35.82 -1.83 -17.36
C LYS A 335 -35.03 -1.37 -16.14
N LYS A 336 -34.30 -2.27 -15.48
CA LYS A 336 -33.55 -1.94 -14.25
C LYS A 336 -32.35 -2.86 -14.03
N VAL A 337 -31.25 -2.25 -13.61
CA VAL A 337 -30.03 -2.95 -13.16
C VAL A 337 -29.90 -2.77 -11.66
N GLY A 338 -29.69 -3.87 -10.93
CA GLY A 338 -29.43 -3.89 -9.50
C GLY A 338 -28.09 -4.57 -9.20
N LEU A 339 -27.12 -3.78 -8.75
CA LEU A 339 -25.81 -4.23 -8.26
C LEU A 339 -25.62 -3.72 -6.82
N PRO A 340 -26.44 -4.15 -5.86
CA PRO A 340 -26.55 -3.52 -4.55
C PRO A 340 -25.31 -3.69 -3.66
N SER A 341 -24.50 -4.73 -3.90
CA SER A 341 -23.33 -5.06 -3.08
C SER A 341 -22.01 -4.59 -3.69
N LEU A 342 -22.03 -4.03 -4.91
CA LEU A 342 -20.82 -3.61 -5.59
C LEU A 342 -20.18 -2.45 -4.83
N VAL A 343 -18.92 -2.62 -4.44
CA VAL A 343 -18.14 -1.58 -3.77
C VAL A 343 -17.49 -0.70 -4.85
N PHE A 344 -17.65 0.62 -4.71
CA PHE A 344 -17.08 1.63 -5.62
C PHE A 344 -15.80 2.25 -5.06
#